data_AF-A0A814NUI8-F1
#
_entry.id   AF-A0A814NUI8-F1
#
_cell.length_a   1.000
_cell.length_b   1.000
_cell.length_c   1.000
_cell.angle_alpha   90.00
_cell.angle_beta   90.00
_cell.angle_gamma   90.00
#
_symmetry.space_group_name_H-M   'P 1'
#
loop_
_entity.id
_entity.type
_entity.pdbx_description
1 polymer ?
#
loop_
_entity_poly.entity_id
_entity_poly.type
_entity_poly.pdbx_seq_one_letter_code
_entity_poly.pdbx_strand_id
1 'polypeptide(L)'
;MKKTHLNKREQSLSLADQRLQDFTSELDEFFKNPNQSFDLLNILFEQYHSSFNPNTLLSDLKTPKKVLAKKQKQNRPVPQWIRMRTGNTIRYNSKRRHFRRTKLKL
;
A
#
# COMPACT_ATOMS: atom_id res chain seq x y z
N MET A 1 -49.11 8.70 4.43
CA MET A 1 -47.73 9.15 4.72
C MET A 1 -46.77 8.18 4.03
N LYS A 2 -46.02 8.62 3.02
CA LYS A 2 -45.11 7.74 2.24
C LYS A 2 -43.82 7.52 3.05
N LYS A 3 -43.52 6.29 3.45
CA LYS A 3 -42.19 5.92 3.96
C LYS A 3 -41.25 5.79 2.77
N THR A 4 -40.35 6.74 2.61
CA THR A 4 -39.26 6.66 1.62
C THR A 4 -38.17 5.74 2.19
N HIS A 5 -37.93 4.61 1.53
CA HIS A 5 -36.76 3.78 1.86
C HIS A 5 -35.51 4.47 1.31
N LEU A 6 -34.67 4.99 2.21
CA LEU A 6 -33.38 5.60 1.86
C LEU A 6 -32.48 4.58 1.16
N ASN A 7 -31.83 5.00 0.06
CA ASN A 7 -30.90 4.21 -0.73
C ASN A 7 -29.66 3.81 0.11
N LYS A 8 -29.08 2.61 -0.09
CA LYS A 8 -27.92 2.11 0.67
C LYS A 8 -26.74 3.10 0.70
N ARG A 9 -26.54 3.89 -0.37
CA ARG A 9 -25.53 4.96 -0.41
C ARG A 9 -25.84 6.12 0.52
N GLU A 10 -27.09 6.51 0.63
CA GLU A 10 -27.53 7.58 1.53
C GLU A 10 -27.53 7.11 2.99
N GLN A 11 -27.80 5.82 3.24
CA GLN A 11 -27.60 5.21 4.55
C GLN A 11 -26.12 5.21 4.96
N SER A 12 -25.20 4.93 4.03
CA SER A 12 -23.75 4.99 4.33
C SER A 12 -23.22 6.41 4.49
N LEU A 13 -23.76 7.39 3.76
CA LEU A 13 -23.40 8.81 3.91
C LEU A 13 -23.92 9.35 5.25
N SER A 14 -25.15 9.02 5.62
CA SER A 14 -25.72 9.34 6.94
C SER A 14 -24.95 8.69 8.09
N LEU A 15 -24.42 7.47 7.91
CA LEU A 15 -23.60 6.78 8.90
C LEU A 15 -22.19 7.39 9.03
N ALA A 16 -21.63 7.89 7.92
CA ALA A 16 -20.34 8.58 7.91
C ALA A 16 -20.46 9.97 8.57
N ASP A 17 -21.55 10.68 8.33
CA ASP A 17 -21.82 11.99 8.94
C ASP A 17 -22.11 11.87 10.45
N GLN A 18 -22.84 10.84 10.87
CA GLN A 18 -23.00 10.50 12.30
C GLN A 18 -21.67 10.18 12.95
N ARG A 19 -20.83 9.35 12.31
CA ARG A 19 -19.50 9.00 12.81
C ARG A 19 -18.57 10.22 12.96
N LEU A 20 -18.69 11.21 12.09
CA LEU A 20 -17.91 12.44 12.19
C LEU A 20 -18.41 13.33 13.33
N GLN A 21 -19.73 13.40 13.55
CA GLN A 21 -20.32 14.11 14.70
C GLN A 21 -19.96 13.44 16.03
N ASP A 22 -19.96 12.11 16.07
CA ASP A 22 -19.53 11.31 17.23
C ASP A 22 -18.03 11.52 17.51
N PHE A 23 -17.18 11.54 16.48
CA PHE A 23 -15.75 11.81 16.62
C PHE A 23 -15.47 13.23 17.16
N THR A 24 -16.23 14.23 16.72
CA THR A 24 -16.06 15.60 17.20
C THR A 24 -16.47 15.76 18.66
N SER A 25 -17.50 15.02 19.10
CA SER A 25 -17.94 15.05 20.50
C SER A 25 -17.01 14.25 21.42
N GLU A 26 -16.41 13.16 20.93
CA GLU A 26 -15.36 12.39 21.63
C GLU A 26 -14.08 13.22 21.86
N LEU A 27 -13.67 14.04 20.88
CA LEU A 27 -12.54 14.95 21.03
C LEU A 27 -12.80 16.07 22.04
N ASP A 28 -14.03 16.59 22.09
CA ASP A 28 -14.42 17.62 23.07
C ASP A 28 -14.50 17.07 24.50
N GLU A 29 -14.77 15.78 24.67
CA GLU A 29 -14.79 15.10 25.98
C GLU A 29 -13.38 14.75 26.47
N PHE A 30 -12.45 14.45 25.55
CA PHE A 30 -11.03 14.19 25.81
C PHE A 30 -10.31 15.36 26.50
N PHE A 31 -10.60 16.60 26.11
CA PHE A 31 -9.97 17.78 26.72
C PHE A 31 -10.51 18.15 28.11
N LYS A 32 -11.59 17.52 28.57
CA LYS A 32 -12.25 17.84 29.85
C LYS A 32 -11.75 17.02 31.03
N ASN A 33 -11.13 15.84 30.82
CA ASN A 33 -10.68 14.96 31.91
C ASN A 33 -9.31 14.31 31.63
N PRO A 34 -8.19 14.95 32.02
CA PRO A 34 -6.84 14.52 31.64
C PRO A 34 -6.34 13.24 32.34
N ASN A 35 -7.10 12.66 33.28
CA ASN A 35 -6.67 11.49 34.06
C ASN A 35 -7.35 10.16 33.64
N GLN A 36 -8.16 10.14 32.56
CA GLN A 36 -8.75 8.92 31.97
C GLN A 36 -8.25 8.64 30.54
N SER A 37 -7.35 9.47 30.00
CA SER A 37 -6.98 9.50 28.59
C SER A 37 -5.94 8.45 28.17
N PHE A 38 -5.15 7.91 29.09
CA PHE A 38 -4.11 6.94 28.77
C PHE A 38 -4.65 5.54 28.49
N ASP A 39 -5.68 5.11 29.21
CA ASP A 39 -6.23 3.77 29.06
C ASP A 39 -6.98 3.61 27.73
N LEU A 40 -7.72 4.65 27.32
CA LEU A 40 -8.45 4.65 26.05
C LEU A 40 -7.52 4.72 24.83
N LEU A 41 -6.44 5.50 24.92
CA LEU A 41 -5.43 5.54 23.85
C LEU A 41 -4.70 4.20 23.72
N ASN A 42 -4.42 3.52 24.83
CA ASN A 42 -3.85 2.17 24.81
C ASN A 42 -4.83 1.14 24.23
N ILE A 43 -6.12 1.20 24.58
CA ILE A 43 -7.14 0.30 24.01
C ILE A 43 -7.28 0.50 22.50
N LEU A 44 -7.33 1.75 22.03
CA LEU A 44 -7.40 2.07 20.60
C LEU A 44 -6.11 1.67 19.85
N PHE A 45 -4.95 1.82 20.50
CA PHE A 45 -3.66 1.40 19.98
C PHE A 45 -3.56 -0.12 19.84
N GLU A 46 -4.00 -0.88 20.84
CA GLU A 46 -4.01 -2.35 20.84
C GLU A 46 -5.03 -2.94 19.86
N GLN A 47 -6.20 -2.30 19.70
CA GLN A 47 -7.21 -2.69 18.73
C GLN A 47 -6.71 -2.50 17.28
N TYR A 48 -5.96 -1.43 17.01
CA TYR A 48 -5.35 -1.18 15.70
C TYR A 48 -4.29 -2.25 15.37
N HIS A 49 -3.45 -2.62 16.33
CA HIS A 49 -2.39 -3.62 16.12
C HIS A 49 -2.91 -5.06 15.97
N SER A 50 -4.00 -5.43 16.65
CA SER A 50 -4.58 -6.78 16.55
C SER A 50 -5.24 -7.07 15.19
N SER A 51 -5.63 -6.02 14.44
CA SER A 51 -6.24 -6.15 13.10
C SER A 51 -5.24 -6.04 11.95
N PHE A 52 -4.01 -5.56 12.23
CA PHE A 52 -2.97 -5.42 11.24
C PHE A 52 -2.20 -6.74 11.08
N ASN A 53 -2.58 -7.56 10.10
CA ASN A 53 -1.79 -8.72 9.72
C ASN A 53 -0.66 -8.28 8.76
N PRO A 54 0.61 -8.18 9.21
CA PRO A 54 1.70 -7.69 8.36
C PRO A 54 2.02 -8.66 7.21
N ASN A 55 1.53 -9.91 7.27
CA ASN A 55 1.84 -10.96 6.32
C ASN A 55 0.88 -11.03 5.13
N THR A 56 -0.29 -10.38 5.18
CA THR A 56 -1.25 -10.34 4.06
C THR A 56 -1.04 -9.12 3.13
N LEU A 57 -0.39 -8.06 3.62
CA LEU A 57 -0.08 -6.86 2.83
C LEU A 57 1.32 -6.89 2.18
N LEU A 58 2.22 -7.74 2.69
CA LEU A 58 3.62 -7.80 2.27
C LEU A 58 3.90 -8.86 1.19
N SER A 59 2.99 -9.82 0.97
CA SER A 59 3.13 -10.83 -0.08
C SER A 59 2.93 -10.25 -1.48
N ASP A 60 2.01 -9.28 -1.63
CA ASP A 60 1.61 -8.74 -2.93
C ASP A 60 2.23 -7.38 -3.28
N LEU A 61 2.66 -6.60 -2.28
CA LEU A 61 3.41 -5.36 -2.52
C LEU A 61 4.89 -5.69 -2.68
N LYS A 62 5.28 -6.07 -3.89
CA LYS A 62 6.68 -6.13 -4.29
C LYS A 62 7.32 -4.76 -4.06
N THR A 63 8.00 -4.59 -2.93
CA THR A 63 8.50 -3.28 -2.52
C THR A 63 9.31 -2.64 -3.65
N PRO A 64 9.12 -1.34 -3.95
CA PRO A 64 9.73 -0.69 -5.10
C PRO A 64 11.26 -0.86 -5.10
N LYS A 65 11.88 -0.93 -3.91
CA LYS A 65 13.28 -1.27 -3.70
C LYS A 65 13.68 -2.63 -4.30
N LYS A 66 12.91 -3.69 -4.05
CA LYS A 66 13.16 -5.04 -4.61
C LYS A 66 13.01 -5.03 -6.14
N VAL A 67 12.02 -4.31 -6.67
CA VAL A 67 11.81 -4.20 -8.13
C VAL A 67 12.97 -3.47 -8.80
N LEU A 68 13.36 -2.31 -8.27
CA LEU A 68 14.46 -1.50 -8.77
C LEU A 68 15.79 -2.28 -8.76
N ALA A 69 16.09 -2.96 -7.65
CA ALA A 69 17.29 -3.80 -7.54
C ALA A 69 17.32 -4.92 -8.60
N LYS A 70 16.18 -5.58 -8.86
CA LYS A 70 16.09 -6.59 -9.93
C LYS A 70 16.31 -5.98 -11.31
N LYS A 71 15.70 -4.82 -11.60
CA LYS A 71 15.83 -4.13 -12.89
C LYS A 71 17.27 -3.65 -13.12
N GLN A 72 17.96 -3.21 -12.08
CA GLN A 72 19.38 -2.86 -12.14
C GLN A 72 20.22 -4.10 -12.48
N LYS A 73 20.04 -5.21 -11.75
CA LYS A 73 20.76 -6.46 -12.01
C LYS A 73 20.54 -6.97 -13.44
N GLN A 74 19.31 -6.93 -13.96
CA GLN A 74 18.98 -7.39 -15.32
C GLN A 74 19.68 -6.60 -16.44
N ASN A 75 20.08 -5.35 -16.17
CA ASN A 75 20.61 -4.42 -17.16
C ASN A 75 22.12 -4.58 -17.41
N ARG A 76 22.53 -5.79 -17.80
CA ARG A 76 23.93 -6.19 -18.00
C ARG A 76 24.20 -6.67 -19.44
N PRO A 77 25.42 -6.50 -19.99
CA PRO A 77 25.79 -7.05 -21.29
C PRO A 77 25.82 -8.58 -21.29
N VAL A 78 25.80 -9.19 -22.48
CA VAL A 78 25.88 -10.65 -22.63
C VAL A 78 27.33 -11.10 -22.37
N PRO A 79 27.56 -12.10 -21.49
CA PRO A 79 28.89 -12.66 -21.25
C PRO A 79 29.53 -13.25 -22.51
N GLN A 80 30.86 -13.18 -22.61
CA GLN A 80 31.60 -13.61 -23.79
C GLN A 80 31.45 -15.11 -24.07
N TRP A 81 31.51 -15.97 -23.06
CA TRP A 81 31.39 -17.42 -23.23
C TRP A 81 30.03 -17.84 -23.83
N ILE A 82 28.96 -17.06 -23.58
CA ILE A 82 27.65 -17.30 -24.22
C ILE A 82 27.74 -17.06 -25.72
N ARG A 83 28.46 -16.02 -26.16
CA ARG A 83 28.65 -15.71 -27.59
C ARG A 83 29.46 -16.77 -28.32
N MET A 84 30.31 -17.51 -27.59
CA MET A 84 31.17 -18.56 -28.13
C MET A 84 30.51 -19.95 -28.13
N ARG A 85 29.32 -20.10 -27.53
CA ARG A 85 28.60 -21.39 -27.51
C ARG A 85 28.11 -21.75 -28.92
N THR A 86 28.41 -22.97 -29.37
CA THR A 86 27.98 -23.49 -30.67
C THR A 86 26.45 -23.49 -30.80
N GLY A 87 25.94 -23.10 -31.97
CA GLY A 87 24.50 -23.03 -32.25
C GLY A 87 23.76 -21.87 -31.57
N ASN A 88 24.46 -20.97 -30.86
CA ASN A 88 23.83 -19.81 -30.23
C ASN A 88 23.77 -18.60 -31.18
N THR A 89 22.57 -18.06 -31.38
CA THR A 89 22.32 -16.88 -32.22
C THR A 89 22.36 -15.57 -31.43
N ILE A 90 22.34 -15.62 -30.09
CA ILE A 90 22.26 -14.42 -29.23
C ILE A 90 23.59 -13.66 -29.24
N ARG A 91 23.59 -12.42 -29.76
CA ARG A 91 24.78 -11.54 -29.80
C ARG A 91 24.79 -10.43 -28.76
N TYR A 92 23.61 -9.90 -28.39
CA TYR A 92 23.45 -8.80 -27.44
C TYR A 92 22.18 -8.98 -26.59
N ASN A 93 22.06 -8.19 -25.52
CA ASN A 93 20.87 -8.19 -24.65
C ASN A 93 19.84 -7.21 -25.20
N SER A 94 18.82 -7.73 -25.90
CA SER A 94 17.73 -6.91 -26.48
C SER A 94 16.90 -6.15 -25.45
N LYS A 95 16.88 -6.61 -24.19
CA LYS A 95 16.14 -5.99 -23.08
C LYS A 95 16.99 -4.99 -22.28
N ARG A 96 18.24 -4.72 -22.71
CA ARG A 96 19.10 -3.73 -22.07
C ARG A 96 18.47 -2.33 -22.19
N ARG A 97 18.56 -1.55 -21.12
CA ARG A 97 17.84 -0.27 -20.97
C ARG A 97 18.78 0.87 -20.59
N HIS A 98 18.60 2.06 -21.16
CA HIS A 98 19.26 3.28 -20.69
C HIS A 98 18.24 4.20 -20.00
N PHE A 99 18.57 4.74 -18.84
CA PHE A 99 17.64 5.49 -17.99
C PHE A 99 17.15 6.81 -18.60
N ARG A 100 17.92 7.38 -19.54
CA ARG A 100 17.50 8.59 -20.28
C ARG A 100 16.64 8.28 -21.50
N ARG A 101 16.72 7.06 -22.06
CA ARG A 101 15.97 6.69 -23.28
C ARG A 101 14.60 6.12 -22.97
N THR A 102 14.50 5.24 -21.96
CA THR A 102 13.24 4.55 -21.62
C THR A 102 13.05 4.45 -20.10
N LYS A 103 11.84 4.78 -19.63
CA LYS A 103 11.47 4.79 -18.20
C LYS A 103 10.91 3.44 -17.76
N LEU A 104 11.01 3.16 -16.45
CA LEU A 104 10.40 1.98 -15.85
C LEU A 104 8.92 2.29 -15.58
N LYS A 105 8.03 1.36 -15.94
CA LYS A 105 6.63 1.38 -15.53
C LYS A 105 6.54 0.61 -14.21
N LEU A 106 6.65 1.32 -13.09
CA LEU A 106 6.60 0.78 -11.72
C LEU A 106 5.31 1.21 -11.06
#